data_AF-A0A6N2EF46-F1
#
_entry.id   AF-A0A6N2EF46-F1
#
_cell.length_a   1.000
_cell.length_b   1.000
_cell.length_c   1.000
_cell.angle_alpha   90.00
_cell.angle_beta   90.00
_cell.angle_gamma   90.00
#
_symmetry.space_group_name_H-M   'P 1'
#
loop_
_entity.id
_entity.type
_entity.pdbx_description
1 polymer ?
#
loop_
_entity_poly.entity_id
_entity_poly.type
_entity_poly.pdbx_seq_one_letter_code
_entity_poly.pdbx_strand_id
1 'polypeptide(L)'
;FWQDVSERLFVHKPNSSGVIEQFDGFFRLEDITPQELAKRLVDPAEYWGWPNGIAVETQVSKQADVCQTFVLHRDACAPQIMAVNYDYYEPRTQHGSSLSPPVYAMVASWVGKPRAAYDYFIRSAGVDLFGTGKAFSGGTFIGGIHTAACGAAWQVVVSGFAGMRHQGQMLHFTPRLPDGWSELEFNVKFRGDRVRVNLSRRVARFSASEDNRSVLHIGCAGQELALSPGVELVVELPPPAVAHSERKR
;
A
#
# COMPACT_ATOMS: atom_id res chain seq x y z
N PHE A 1 30.44 3.84 15.63
CA PHE A 1 29.86 4.82 14.68
C PHE A 1 28.44 4.45 14.29
N TRP A 2 28.18 3.38 13.52
CA TRP A 2 26.80 3.05 13.07
C TRP A 2 25.79 2.83 14.18
N GLN A 3 26.19 2.19 15.28
CA GLN A 3 25.34 2.04 16.45
C GLN A 3 24.95 3.40 17.05
N ASP A 4 25.92 4.30 17.18
CA ASP A 4 25.70 5.67 17.68
C ASP A 4 24.77 6.47 16.76
N VAL A 5 24.92 6.35 15.43
CA VAL A 5 23.99 6.95 14.47
C VAL A 5 22.58 6.39 14.64
N SER A 6 22.42 5.06 14.74
CA SER A 6 21.11 4.43 14.90
C SER A 6 20.41 4.81 16.20
N GLU A 7 21.16 4.96 17.29
CA GLU A 7 20.61 5.32 18.61
C GLU A 7 20.23 6.80 18.71
N ARG A 8 20.83 7.66 17.87
CA ARG A 8 20.63 9.12 17.88
C ARG A 8 19.86 9.66 16.69
N LEU A 9 19.54 8.83 15.70
CA LEU A 9 18.77 9.25 14.53
C LEU A 9 17.40 9.75 15.02
N PHE A 10 17.10 11.01 14.72
CA PHE A 10 15.79 11.56 14.99
C PHE A 10 14.76 10.93 14.06
N VAL A 11 13.70 10.38 14.64
CA VAL A 11 12.57 9.80 13.92
C VAL A 11 11.31 10.48 14.45
N HIS A 12 10.56 11.14 13.57
CA HIS A 12 9.28 11.73 13.92
C HIS A 12 8.36 10.66 14.49
N LYS A 13 7.84 10.91 15.69
CA LYS A 13 6.84 10.07 16.33
C LYS A 13 5.45 10.61 16.03
N PRO A 14 4.39 9.77 16.09
CA PRO A 14 3.02 10.24 16.06
C PRO A 14 2.78 11.33 17.10
N ASN A 15 2.13 12.43 16.72
CA ASN A 15 1.71 13.50 17.62
C ASN A 15 0.51 13.06 18.49
N SER A 16 -0.07 13.98 19.28
CA SER A 16 -1.23 13.70 20.12
C SER A 16 -2.47 13.21 19.36
N SER A 17 -2.57 13.53 18.07
CA SER A 17 -3.64 13.08 17.17
C SER A 17 -3.28 11.80 16.43
N GLY A 18 -2.08 11.24 16.64
CA GLY A 18 -1.59 10.04 15.98
C GLY A 18 -0.96 10.27 14.60
N VAL A 19 -0.79 11.53 14.16
CA VAL A 19 -0.20 11.87 12.85
C VAL A 19 1.32 12.01 12.99
N ILE A 20 2.07 11.36 12.11
CA ILE A 20 3.53 11.47 12.00
C ILE A 20 3.83 12.63 11.06
N GLU A 21 4.69 13.56 11.45
CA GLU A 21 5.10 14.68 10.58
C GLU A 21 5.99 14.18 9.43
N GLN A 22 5.74 14.64 8.20
CA GLN A 22 6.50 14.20 7.02
C GLN A 22 7.97 14.68 7.05
N PHE A 23 8.19 15.90 7.52
CA PHE A 23 9.51 16.49 7.78
C PHE A 23 9.36 17.67 8.75
N ASP A 24 10.44 18.09 9.39
CA ASP A 24 10.45 19.21 10.33
C ASP A 24 9.77 20.47 9.75
N GLY A 25 8.61 20.83 10.30
CA GLY A 25 7.87 22.02 9.91
C GLY A 25 6.82 21.83 8.82
N PHE A 26 6.62 20.61 8.32
CA PHE A 26 5.56 20.30 7.38
C PHE A 26 4.18 20.77 7.88
N PHE A 27 3.90 20.62 9.18
CA PHE A 27 2.61 21.06 9.75
C PHE A 27 2.41 22.58 9.77
N ARG A 28 3.48 23.38 9.58
CA ARG A 28 3.39 24.85 9.49
C ARG A 28 3.09 25.34 8.07
N LEU A 29 3.20 24.47 7.06
CA LEU A 29 2.88 24.80 5.68
C LEU A 29 1.37 24.94 5.50
N GLU A 30 0.98 25.62 4.42
CA GLU A 30 -0.42 25.83 4.09
C GLU A 30 -1.18 24.50 3.92
N ASP A 31 -2.25 24.33 4.68
CA ASP A 31 -3.15 23.19 4.56
C ASP A 31 -4.16 23.41 3.43
N ILE A 32 -3.93 22.74 2.31
CA ILE A 32 -4.73 22.88 1.09
C ILE A 32 -4.75 21.54 0.33
N THR A 33 -5.84 21.25 -0.36
CA THR A 33 -5.96 20.04 -1.18
C THR A 33 -5.27 20.25 -2.54
N PRO A 34 -4.79 19.18 -3.20
CA PRO A 34 -4.24 19.29 -4.56
C PRO A 34 -5.23 19.90 -5.57
N GLN A 35 -6.53 19.64 -5.41
CA GLN A 35 -7.57 20.16 -6.28
C GLN A 35 -7.73 21.67 -6.15
N GLU A 36 -7.69 22.19 -4.91
CA GLU A 36 -7.76 23.63 -4.69
C GLU A 36 -6.46 24.32 -5.10
N LEU A 37 -5.32 23.68 -4.81
CA LEU A 37 -4.01 24.20 -5.15
C LEU A 37 -3.80 24.34 -6.66
N ALA A 38 -4.30 23.39 -7.45
CA ALA A 38 -4.22 23.41 -8.92
C ALA A 38 -4.78 24.70 -9.55
N LYS A 39 -5.70 25.41 -8.86
CA LYS A 39 -6.27 26.67 -9.35
C LYS A 39 -5.25 27.81 -9.39
N ARG A 40 -4.08 27.65 -8.75
CA ARG A 40 -2.98 28.62 -8.76
C ARG A 40 -2.05 28.49 -9.96
N LEU A 41 -2.21 27.43 -10.77
CA LEU A 41 -1.41 27.24 -11.99
C LEU A 41 -1.68 28.38 -12.99
N VAL A 42 -0.62 28.91 -13.58
CA VAL A 42 -0.72 29.83 -14.74
C VAL A 42 -0.77 29.00 -16.03
N ASP A 43 0.02 27.94 -16.10
CA ASP A 43 0.02 26.93 -17.17
C ASP A 43 -0.23 25.52 -16.57
N PRO A 44 -1.18 24.73 -17.12
CA PRO A 44 -1.44 23.36 -16.67
C PRO A 44 -0.23 22.40 -16.66
N ALA A 45 0.80 22.68 -17.46
CA ALA A 45 2.01 21.86 -17.60
C ALA A 45 3.15 22.28 -16.66
N GLU A 46 2.95 23.28 -15.81
CA GLU A 46 3.95 23.72 -14.83
C GLU A 46 4.43 22.58 -13.93
N TYR A 47 5.69 22.68 -13.52
CA TYR A 47 6.23 21.86 -12.45
C TYR A 47 5.81 22.44 -11.09
N TRP A 48 5.15 21.62 -10.27
CA TRP A 48 4.56 22.07 -9.00
C TRP A 48 5.59 22.26 -7.87
N GLY A 49 6.79 21.69 -8.01
CA GLY A 49 7.77 21.61 -6.94
C GLY A 49 8.77 22.76 -6.90
N TRP A 50 9.92 22.50 -6.27
CA TRP A 50 11.01 23.46 -6.06
C TRP A 50 11.49 24.15 -7.37
N PRO A 51 11.90 25.44 -7.34
CA PRO A 51 12.06 26.29 -6.16
C PRO A 51 10.84 27.09 -5.71
N ASN A 52 9.92 27.38 -6.62
CA ASN A 52 8.80 28.28 -6.32
C ASN A 52 7.51 27.84 -7.03
N GLY A 53 7.39 26.54 -7.31
CA GLY A 53 6.15 25.97 -7.80
C GLY A 53 5.07 26.01 -6.72
N ILE A 54 3.81 25.90 -7.15
CA ILE A 54 2.64 26.13 -6.30
C ILE A 54 2.59 25.25 -5.04
N ALA A 55 3.26 24.09 -5.01
CA ALA A 55 3.22 23.18 -3.87
C ALA A 55 4.29 23.41 -2.80
N VAL A 56 5.31 24.24 -3.07
CA VAL A 56 6.51 24.38 -2.21
C VAL A 56 6.17 24.77 -0.77
N GLU A 57 5.26 25.73 -0.58
CA GLU A 57 4.88 26.25 0.74
C GLU A 57 3.57 25.64 1.28
N THR A 58 3.23 24.43 0.81
CA THR A 58 1.95 23.77 1.10
C THR A 58 2.15 22.36 1.62
N GLN A 59 1.12 21.79 2.24
CA GLN A 59 1.10 20.39 2.64
C GLN A 59 0.83 19.41 1.48
N VAL A 60 0.76 19.89 0.23
CA VAL A 60 0.49 19.03 -0.93
C VAL A 60 1.74 18.22 -1.30
N SER A 61 1.63 16.89 -1.19
CA SER A 61 2.69 15.95 -1.55
C SER A 61 2.49 15.34 -2.94
N LYS A 62 3.57 15.18 -3.70
CA LYS A 62 3.53 14.57 -5.06
C LYS A 62 3.02 13.13 -5.02
N GLN A 63 3.44 12.36 -4.03
CA GLN A 63 3.20 10.93 -3.89
C GLN A 63 3.23 10.51 -2.42
N ALA A 64 2.92 9.24 -2.15
CA ALA A 64 3.05 8.69 -0.80
C ALA A 64 4.46 8.87 -0.24
N ASP A 65 4.52 9.38 0.99
CA ASP A 65 5.76 9.60 1.75
C ASP A 65 5.66 8.90 3.12
N VAL A 66 4.96 9.48 4.10
CA VAL A 66 4.67 8.82 5.38
C VAL A 66 4.00 7.46 5.17
N CYS A 67 2.99 7.38 4.28
CA CYS A 67 2.33 6.12 3.94
C CYS A 67 3.26 5.08 3.29
N GLN A 68 4.32 5.51 2.59
CA GLN A 68 5.31 4.61 1.99
C GLN A 68 6.10 3.85 3.07
N THR A 69 6.35 4.49 4.22
CA THR A 69 7.05 3.86 5.34
C THR A 69 6.29 2.64 5.87
N PHE A 70 4.95 2.68 5.88
CA PHE A 70 4.11 1.56 6.28
C PHE A 70 4.19 0.38 5.31
N VAL A 71 4.40 0.64 4.02
CA VAL A 71 4.58 -0.42 3.03
C VAL A 71 5.91 -1.14 3.22
N LEU A 72 6.96 -0.39 3.55
CA LEU A 72 8.30 -0.95 3.78
C LEU A 72 8.43 -1.62 5.16
N HIS A 73 7.73 -1.08 6.16
CA HIS A 73 7.85 -1.46 7.57
C HIS A 73 6.49 -1.72 8.21
N ARG A 74 5.68 -2.57 7.58
CA ARG A 74 4.30 -2.87 8.02
C ARG A 74 4.19 -3.24 9.50
N ASP A 75 5.15 -4.01 10.02
CA ASP A 75 5.11 -4.48 11.41
C ASP A 75 5.61 -3.44 12.42
N ALA A 76 6.19 -2.33 11.96
CA ALA A 76 6.72 -1.28 12.85
C ALA A 76 5.66 -0.28 13.33
N CYS A 77 4.43 -0.35 12.79
CA CYS A 77 3.39 0.63 13.08
C CYS A 77 2.05 -0.07 13.36
N ALA A 78 1.32 0.43 14.36
CA ALA A 78 -0.01 -0.11 14.67
C ALA A 78 -1.01 0.26 13.56
N PRO A 79 -1.95 -0.63 13.19
CA PRO A 79 -2.94 -0.34 12.15
C PRO A 79 -3.75 0.94 12.38
N GLN A 80 -3.99 1.33 13.65
CA GLN A 80 -4.70 2.55 14.02
C GLN A 80 -3.89 3.81 13.64
N ILE A 81 -2.57 3.79 13.85
CA ILE A 81 -1.68 4.89 13.45
C ILE A 81 -1.59 4.96 11.92
N MET A 82 -1.52 3.81 11.25
CA MET A 82 -1.59 3.79 9.78
C MET A 82 -2.89 4.40 9.26
N ALA A 83 -4.02 4.10 9.88
CA ALA A 83 -5.34 4.62 9.47
C ALA A 83 -5.41 6.14 9.61
N VAL A 84 -4.97 6.67 10.77
CA VAL A 84 -4.91 8.11 11.03
C VAL A 84 -4.02 8.83 10.02
N ASN A 85 -2.83 8.28 9.73
CA ASN A 85 -1.92 8.89 8.76
C ASN A 85 -2.43 8.75 7.33
N TYR A 86 -3.08 7.64 6.97
CA TYR A 86 -3.77 7.50 5.69
C TYR A 86 -4.80 8.63 5.51
N ASP A 87 -5.69 8.81 6.48
CA ASP A 87 -6.75 9.83 6.43
C ASP A 87 -6.20 11.26 6.45
N TYR A 88 -5.03 11.47 7.05
CA TYR A 88 -4.35 12.76 7.02
C TYR A 88 -3.69 13.05 5.66
N TYR A 89 -2.91 12.11 5.13
CA TYR A 89 -2.04 12.35 3.96
C TYR A 89 -2.71 12.08 2.61
N GLU A 90 -3.69 11.17 2.53
CA GLU A 90 -4.41 10.88 1.28
C GLU A 90 -5.04 12.14 0.65
N PRO A 91 -5.84 12.94 1.36
CA PRO A 91 -6.46 14.13 0.76
C PRO A 91 -5.46 15.23 0.40
N ARG A 92 -4.23 15.15 0.93
CA ARG A 92 -3.12 16.06 0.66
C ARG A 92 -2.19 15.55 -0.45
N THR A 93 -2.44 14.36 -1.00
CA THR A 93 -1.56 13.76 -2.01
C THR A 93 -2.08 14.02 -3.42
N GLN A 94 -1.26 14.66 -4.25
CA GLN A 94 -1.59 14.98 -5.64
C GLN A 94 -1.57 13.74 -6.55
N HIS A 95 -0.86 12.68 -6.14
CA HIS A 95 -0.64 11.45 -6.90
C HIS A 95 -0.08 11.72 -8.31
N GLY A 96 0.86 12.67 -8.45
CA GLY A 96 1.55 12.98 -9.71
C GLY A 96 2.67 12.01 -10.07
N SER A 97 2.72 10.87 -9.39
CA SER A 97 3.65 9.79 -9.64
C SER A 97 2.88 8.48 -9.68
N SER A 98 3.22 7.63 -10.63
CA SER A 98 2.64 6.29 -10.76
C SER A 98 2.95 5.38 -9.57
N LEU A 99 3.94 5.74 -8.74
CA LEU A 99 4.24 5.06 -7.47
C LEU A 99 3.22 5.36 -6.36
N SER A 100 2.43 6.44 -6.47
CA SER A 100 1.54 6.85 -5.38
C SER A 100 0.31 5.94 -5.21
N PRO A 101 -0.53 5.72 -6.25
CA PRO A 101 -1.73 4.90 -6.12
C PRO A 101 -1.52 3.51 -5.47
N PRO A 102 -0.51 2.70 -5.86
CA PRO A 102 -0.36 1.36 -5.28
C PRO A 102 -0.03 1.37 -3.78
N VAL A 103 0.67 2.39 -3.27
CA VAL A 103 0.94 2.53 -1.84
C VAL A 103 -0.36 2.78 -1.07
N TYR A 104 -1.17 3.72 -1.56
CA TYR A 104 -2.48 3.99 -0.97
C TYR A 104 -3.42 2.78 -1.09
N ALA A 105 -3.36 2.01 -2.18
CA ALA A 105 -4.11 0.76 -2.29
C ALA A 105 -3.74 -0.27 -1.21
N MET A 106 -2.43 -0.48 -1.00
CA MET A 106 -1.94 -1.41 0.03
C MET A 106 -2.31 -0.95 1.44
N VAL A 107 -2.03 0.31 1.80
CA VAL A 107 -2.35 0.82 3.15
C VAL A 107 -3.86 0.78 3.39
N ALA A 108 -4.68 1.21 2.43
CA ALA A 108 -6.15 1.13 2.52
C ALA A 108 -6.63 -0.30 2.77
N SER A 109 -6.01 -1.29 2.10
CA SER A 109 -6.33 -2.70 2.33
C SER A 109 -6.05 -3.12 3.77
N TRP A 110 -4.97 -2.63 4.40
CA TRP A 110 -4.57 -2.97 5.76
C TRP A 110 -5.33 -2.23 6.86
N VAL A 111 -5.88 -1.06 6.56
CA VAL A 111 -6.61 -0.23 7.53
C VAL A 111 -8.13 -0.31 7.38
N GLY A 112 -8.64 -1.24 6.58
CA GLY A 112 -10.07 -1.54 6.50
C GLY A 112 -10.86 -0.58 5.60
N LYS A 113 -10.24 -0.06 4.53
CA LYS A 113 -10.87 0.82 3.54
C LYS A 113 -10.96 0.11 2.17
N PRO A 114 -11.81 -0.94 2.03
CA PRO A 114 -11.80 -1.84 0.87
C PRO A 114 -12.13 -1.15 -0.45
N ARG A 115 -13.07 -0.19 -0.44
CA ARG A 115 -13.42 0.58 -1.63
C ARG A 115 -12.25 1.42 -2.12
N ALA A 116 -11.64 2.22 -1.23
CA ALA A 116 -10.46 3.01 -1.57
C ALA A 116 -9.29 2.14 -2.04
N ALA A 117 -9.07 0.98 -1.39
CA ALA A 117 -8.05 0.03 -1.80
C ALA A 117 -8.25 -0.44 -3.25
N TYR A 118 -9.48 -0.77 -3.63
CA TYR A 118 -9.82 -1.21 -4.98
C TYR A 118 -9.74 -0.07 -6.02
N ASP A 119 -10.26 1.11 -5.69
CA ASP A 119 -10.22 2.28 -6.57
C ASP A 119 -8.76 2.66 -6.90
N TYR A 120 -7.88 2.68 -5.89
CA TYR A 120 -6.45 2.93 -6.09
C TYR A 120 -5.73 1.79 -6.83
N PHE A 121 -6.14 0.53 -6.62
CA PHE A 121 -5.60 -0.60 -7.37
C PHE A 121 -5.89 -0.46 -8.87
N ILE A 122 -7.13 -0.16 -9.26
CA ILE A 122 -7.51 0.03 -10.66
C ILE A 122 -6.77 1.22 -11.27
N ARG A 123 -6.64 2.32 -10.52
CA ARG A 123 -5.84 3.47 -10.95
C ARG A 123 -4.37 3.10 -11.20
N SER A 124 -3.77 2.28 -10.34
CA SER A 124 -2.39 1.83 -10.50
C SER A 124 -2.22 0.86 -11.67
N ALA A 125 -3.04 -0.20 -11.72
CA ALA A 125 -2.92 -1.27 -12.69
C ALA A 125 -3.32 -0.82 -14.11
N GLY A 126 -4.21 0.16 -14.21
CA GLY A 126 -4.70 0.70 -15.47
C GLY A 126 -3.99 1.95 -15.96
N VAL A 127 -2.93 2.44 -15.28
CA VAL A 127 -2.33 3.75 -15.60
C VAL A 127 -1.93 3.89 -17.07
N ASP A 128 -1.29 2.85 -17.62
CA ASP A 128 -0.84 2.80 -19.01
C ASP A 128 -1.97 2.41 -19.97
N LEU A 129 -2.89 1.54 -19.54
CA LEU A 129 -4.03 1.08 -20.36
C LEU A 129 -5.04 2.20 -20.63
N PHE A 130 -5.26 3.07 -19.65
CA PHE A 130 -6.23 4.17 -19.73
C PHE A 130 -5.56 5.52 -20.01
N GLY A 131 -4.23 5.58 -20.14
CA GLY A 131 -3.49 6.81 -20.44
C GLY A 131 -3.69 7.92 -19.39
N THR A 132 -3.79 7.57 -18.11
CA THR A 132 -4.10 8.54 -17.03
C THR A 132 -2.86 9.24 -16.44
N GLY A 133 -1.66 8.84 -16.87
CA GLY A 133 -0.40 9.48 -16.50
C GLY A 133 -0.13 10.77 -17.29
N LYS A 134 0.68 11.67 -16.70
CA LYS A 134 1.17 12.86 -17.42
C LYS A 134 2.28 12.46 -18.37
N ALA A 135 2.21 12.89 -19.64
CA ALA A 135 3.27 12.67 -20.61
C ALA A 135 4.39 13.74 -20.53
N PHE A 136 4.07 14.93 -20.02
CA PHE A 136 5.00 16.05 -19.90
C PHE A 136 4.87 16.72 -18.53
N SER A 137 5.98 17.28 -18.04
CA SER A 137 6.02 18.12 -16.85
C SER A 137 7.21 19.07 -16.94
N GLY A 138 7.00 20.37 -16.76
CA GLY A 138 8.10 21.36 -16.77
C GLY A 138 8.96 21.31 -18.04
N GLY A 139 8.33 21.12 -19.21
CA GLY A 139 9.00 21.05 -20.50
C GLY A 139 9.74 19.74 -20.81
N THR A 140 9.70 18.73 -19.92
CA THR A 140 10.37 17.44 -20.11
C THR A 140 9.35 16.33 -20.37
N PHE A 141 9.64 15.44 -21.32
CA PHE A 141 8.86 14.22 -21.56
C PHE A 141 9.11 13.22 -20.44
N ILE A 142 8.02 12.75 -19.82
CA ILE A 142 8.01 11.80 -18.70
C ILE A 142 7.07 10.61 -18.93
N GLY A 143 6.54 10.47 -20.16
CA GLY A 143 5.66 9.38 -20.54
C GLY A 143 6.40 8.08 -20.85
N GLY A 144 5.67 7.11 -21.41
CA GLY A 144 6.13 5.73 -21.61
C GLY A 144 5.52 4.79 -20.58
N ILE A 145 6.01 3.54 -20.54
CA ILE A 145 5.50 2.52 -19.62
C ILE A 145 5.90 2.83 -18.18
N HIS A 146 4.94 2.76 -17.25
CA HIS A 146 5.22 3.01 -15.84
C HIS A 146 5.66 1.71 -15.15
N THR A 147 6.90 1.27 -15.40
CA THR A 147 7.44 -0.02 -14.91
C THR A 147 7.23 -0.26 -13.41
N ALA A 148 7.39 0.77 -12.58
CA ALA A 148 7.16 0.66 -11.14
C ALA A 148 5.69 0.34 -10.82
N ALA A 149 4.72 0.96 -11.52
CA ALA A 149 3.30 0.68 -11.33
C ALA A 149 2.93 -0.73 -11.82
N CYS A 150 3.56 -1.22 -12.90
CA CYS A 150 3.37 -2.60 -13.36
C CYS A 150 3.78 -3.61 -12.27
N GLY A 151 4.95 -3.44 -11.67
CA GLY A 151 5.40 -4.30 -10.56
C GLY A 151 4.53 -4.12 -9.31
N ALA A 152 4.12 -2.90 -9.02
CA ALA A 152 3.29 -2.60 -7.85
C ALA A 152 1.87 -3.16 -7.98
N ALA A 153 1.32 -3.34 -9.19
CA ALA A 153 0.04 -4.02 -9.38
C ALA A 153 0.04 -5.43 -8.78
N TRP A 154 1.12 -6.19 -8.98
CA TRP A 154 1.30 -7.50 -8.35
C TRP A 154 1.40 -7.39 -6.82
N GLN A 155 2.14 -6.40 -6.31
CA GLN A 155 2.29 -6.19 -4.86
C GLN A 155 0.98 -5.82 -4.17
N VAL A 156 0.13 -5.00 -4.80
CA VAL A 156 -1.19 -4.65 -4.25
C VAL A 156 -2.05 -5.91 -4.12
N VAL A 157 -2.01 -6.81 -5.10
CA VAL A 157 -2.75 -8.08 -5.04
C VAL A 157 -2.22 -8.97 -3.92
N VAL A 158 -0.91 -9.19 -3.87
CA VAL A 158 -0.30 -10.19 -2.98
C VAL A 158 -0.09 -9.66 -1.56
N SER A 159 0.52 -8.49 -1.39
CA SER A 159 0.79 -7.90 -0.08
C SER A 159 -0.39 -7.10 0.46
N GLY A 160 -1.21 -6.52 -0.42
CA GLY A 160 -2.44 -5.80 -0.06
C GLY A 160 -3.62 -6.75 0.17
N PHE A 161 -4.27 -7.19 -0.91
CA PHE A 161 -5.52 -7.97 -0.84
C PHE A 161 -5.35 -9.37 -0.24
N ALA A 162 -4.31 -10.13 -0.61
CA ALA A 162 -4.03 -11.40 0.08
C ALA A 162 -3.41 -11.19 1.47
N GLY A 163 -2.93 -9.96 1.75
CA GLY A 163 -2.31 -9.59 3.02
C GLY A 163 -1.01 -10.33 3.30
N MET A 164 -0.36 -10.89 2.27
CA MET A 164 0.84 -11.69 2.38
C MET A 164 1.97 -10.86 2.99
N ARG A 165 2.67 -11.44 3.97
CA ARG A 165 3.93 -10.92 4.52
C ARG A 165 4.76 -12.09 5.04
N HIS A 166 6.04 -11.87 5.28
CA HIS A 166 6.87 -12.84 5.99
C HIS A 166 7.24 -12.31 7.38
N GLN A 167 7.25 -13.19 8.38
CA GLN A 167 7.78 -12.89 9.71
C GLN A 167 8.73 -14.03 10.07
N GLY A 168 10.03 -13.73 10.04
CA GLY A 168 11.07 -14.75 10.18
C GLY A 168 10.97 -15.85 9.12
N GLN A 169 10.58 -17.06 9.53
CA GLN A 169 10.48 -18.24 8.67
C GLN A 169 9.04 -18.59 8.23
N MET A 170 8.06 -17.74 8.56
CA MET A 170 6.65 -17.99 8.30
C MET A 170 6.09 -17.02 7.25
N LEU A 171 5.25 -17.51 6.34
CA LEU A 171 4.40 -16.69 5.48
C LEU A 171 3.05 -16.46 6.16
N HIS A 172 2.68 -15.21 6.39
CA HIS A 172 1.39 -14.85 6.95
C HIS A 172 0.46 -14.28 5.88
N PHE A 173 -0.81 -14.67 5.94
CA PHE A 173 -1.87 -14.17 5.08
C PHE A 173 -2.98 -13.54 5.92
N THR A 174 -3.52 -12.43 5.44
CA THR A 174 -4.66 -11.74 6.05
C THR A 174 -5.59 -11.28 4.94
N PRO A 175 -6.35 -12.21 4.33
CA PRO A 175 -7.10 -11.95 3.10
C PRO A 175 -8.17 -10.88 3.30
N ARG A 176 -8.24 -9.93 2.38
CA ARG A 176 -9.19 -8.81 2.30
C ARG A 176 -9.50 -8.56 0.84
N LEU A 177 -10.26 -9.49 0.25
CA LEU A 177 -10.59 -9.45 -1.17
C LEU A 177 -11.57 -8.30 -1.49
N PRO A 178 -11.41 -7.60 -2.62
CA PRO A 178 -12.37 -6.63 -3.12
C PRO A 178 -13.78 -7.22 -3.30
N ASP A 179 -14.81 -6.37 -3.24
CA ASP A 179 -16.19 -6.84 -3.26
C ASP A 179 -16.61 -7.55 -4.54
N GLY A 180 -16.01 -7.20 -5.68
CA GLY A 180 -16.26 -7.86 -6.96
C GLY A 180 -15.51 -9.18 -7.16
N TRP A 181 -14.62 -9.58 -6.24
CA TRP A 181 -13.81 -10.79 -6.39
C TRP A 181 -14.44 -11.97 -5.63
N SER A 182 -14.65 -13.07 -6.33
CA SER A 182 -15.04 -14.36 -5.76
C SER A 182 -13.84 -15.12 -5.21
N GLU A 183 -12.72 -15.05 -5.92
CA GLU A 183 -11.52 -15.83 -5.67
C GLU A 183 -10.28 -15.06 -6.15
N LEU A 184 -9.15 -15.29 -5.48
CA LEU A 184 -7.83 -14.81 -5.85
C LEU A 184 -6.87 -15.99 -5.77
N GLU A 185 -6.15 -16.25 -6.85
CA GLU A 185 -5.13 -17.29 -6.89
C GLU A 185 -3.79 -16.77 -7.40
N PHE A 186 -2.70 -17.18 -6.76
CA PHE A 186 -1.34 -16.90 -7.21
C PHE A 186 -0.35 -17.95 -6.68
N ASN A 187 0.85 -17.92 -7.23
CA ASN A 187 1.96 -18.76 -6.77
C ASN A 187 3.06 -17.88 -6.18
N VAL A 188 3.69 -18.34 -5.10
CA VAL A 188 4.86 -17.70 -4.52
C VAL A 188 5.95 -18.73 -4.24
N LYS A 189 7.20 -18.33 -4.42
CA LYS A 189 8.38 -19.10 -4.02
C LYS A 189 8.97 -18.45 -2.78
N PHE A 190 9.01 -19.18 -1.66
CA PHE A 190 9.54 -18.71 -0.40
C PHE A 190 10.65 -19.64 0.08
N ARG A 191 11.85 -19.08 0.28
CA ARG A 191 13.05 -19.81 0.73
C ARG A 191 13.42 -21.04 -0.12
N GLY A 192 13.06 -21.03 -1.41
CA GLY A 192 13.35 -22.13 -2.33
C GLY A 192 12.14 -23.00 -2.65
N ASP A 193 11.11 -22.99 -1.81
CA ASP A 193 9.93 -23.84 -1.93
C ASP A 193 8.73 -23.07 -2.48
N ARG A 194 7.83 -23.76 -3.19
CA ARG A 194 6.69 -23.18 -3.90
C ARG A 194 5.38 -23.51 -3.21
N VAL A 195 4.53 -22.50 -3.09
CA VAL A 195 3.15 -22.65 -2.62
C VAL A 195 2.19 -21.96 -3.58
N ARG A 196 1.13 -22.67 -3.97
CA ARG A 196 -0.06 -22.12 -4.61
C ARG A 196 -1.00 -21.64 -3.51
N VAL A 197 -1.42 -20.40 -3.61
CA VAL A 197 -2.31 -19.74 -2.65
C VAL A 197 -3.61 -19.44 -3.37
N ASN A 198 -4.71 -19.93 -2.83
CA ASN A 198 -6.05 -19.70 -3.37
C ASN A 198 -6.94 -19.17 -2.23
N LEU A 199 -7.51 -17.98 -2.42
CA LEU A 199 -8.24 -17.25 -1.40
C LEU A 199 -9.64 -16.94 -1.92
N SER A 200 -10.65 -17.22 -1.11
CA SER A 200 -12.03 -16.79 -1.32
C SER A 200 -12.52 -16.01 -0.10
N ARG A 201 -13.81 -15.67 -0.05
CA ARG A 201 -14.41 -14.94 1.10
C ARG A 201 -14.45 -15.74 2.40
N ARG A 202 -14.43 -17.08 2.32
CA ARG A 202 -14.66 -17.95 3.48
C ARG A 202 -13.60 -19.04 3.62
N VAL A 203 -12.74 -19.22 2.63
CA VAL A 203 -11.76 -20.29 2.59
C VAL A 203 -10.44 -19.78 2.03
N ALA A 204 -9.33 -20.15 2.67
CA ALA A 204 -7.99 -20.07 2.13
C ALA A 204 -7.44 -21.48 1.92
N ARG A 205 -6.88 -21.76 0.75
CA ARG A 205 -6.20 -23.01 0.41
C ARG A 205 -4.74 -22.74 0.11
N PHE A 206 -3.89 -23.62 0.61
CA PHE A 206 -2.44 -23.57 0.43
C PHE A 206 -1.98 -24.94 -0.04
N SER A 207 -1.44 -25.01 -1.26
CA SER A 207 -0.97 -26.27 -1.85
C SER A 207 0.54 -26.18 -2.08
N ALA A 208 1.31 -27.02 -1.40
CA ALA A 208 2.75 -27.09 -1.56
C ALA A 208 3.13 -27.98 -2.75
N SER A 209 4.11 -27.56 -3.52
CA SER A 209 4.65 -28.37 -4.61
C SER A 209 5.31 -29.66 -4.06
N GLU A 210 5.22 -30.75 -4.81
CA GLU A 210 5.82 -32.04 -4.42
C GLU A 210 7.36 -31.99 -4.38
N ASP A 211 7.96 -31.14 -5.21
CA ASP A 211 9.42 -30.94 -5.28
C ASP A 211 9.98 -30.00 -4.19
N ASN A 212 9.12 -29.53 -3.27
CA ASN A 212 9.57 -28.75 -2.13
C ASN A 212 10.48 -29.59 -1.22
N ARG A 213 11.52 -28.94 -0.68
CA ARG A 213 12.56 -29.59 0.14
C ARG A 213 12.29 -29.47 1.63
N SER A 214 11.42 -28.54 2.03
CA SER A 214 11.11 -28.29 3.43
C SER A 214 9.61 -28.10 3.67
N VAL A 215 9.23 -28.18 4.94
CA VAL A 215 7.87 -27.85 5.40
C VAL A 215 7.74 -26.33 5.41
N LEU A 216 6.71 -25.81 4.75
CA LEU A 216 6.38 -24.39 4.78
C LEU A 216 5.53 -24.08 6.00
N HIS A 217 5.89 -23.03 6.74
CA HIS A 217 5.07 -22.53 7.84
C HIS A 217 4.16 -21.41 7.34
N ILE A 218 2.85 -21.61 7.45
CA ILE A 218 1.83 -20.69 6.98
C ILE A 218 0.98 -20.18 8.15
N GLY A 219 0.92 -18.87 8.33
CA GLY A 219 0.01 -18.21 9.26
C GLY A 219 -1.24 -17.70 8.54
N CYS A 220 -2.45 -18.11 8.92
CA CYS A 220 -3.68 -17.60 8.34
C CYS A 220 -4.83 -17.60 9.37
N ALA A 221 -5.61 -16.52 9.44
CA ALA A 221 -6.74 -16.39 10.37
C ALA A 221 -6.40 -16.69 11.85
N GLY A 222 -5.16 -16.37 12.28
CA GLY A 222 -4.67 -16.66 13.64
C GLY A 222 -4.22 -18.10 13.86
N GLN A 223 -4.29 -18.96 12.84
CA GLN A 223 -3.78 -20.34 12.88
C GLN A 223 -2.39 -20.41 12.26
N GLU A 224 -1.55 -21.28 12.80
CA GLU A 224 -0.25 -21.64 12.24
C GLU A 224 -0.31 -23.07 11.69
N LEU A 225 0.12 -23.24 10.45
CA LEU A 225 0.02 -24.48 9.70
C LEU A 225 1.42 -24.93 9.26
N ALA A 226 1.67 -26.23 9.38
CA ALA A 226 2.83 -26.89 8.81
C ALA A 226 2.41 -27.56 7.49
N LEU A 227 2.80 -26.96 6.37
CA LEU A 227 2.47 -27.40 5.01
C LEU A 227 3.62 -28.23 4.43
N SER A 228 3.49 -29.55 4.53
CA SER A 228 4.46 -30.50 3.96
C SER A 228 4.43 -30.50 2.41
N PRO A 229 5.53 -30.87 1.74
CA PRO A 229 5.57 -31.04 0.29
C PRO A 229 4.44 -31.93 -0.24
N GLY A 230 3.82 -31.54 -1.35
CA GLY A 230 2.70 -32.26 -1.99
C GLY A 230 1.36 -32.21 -1.24
N VAL A 231 1.29 -31.54 -0.09
CA VAL A 231 0.06 -31.43 0.71
C VAL A 231 -0.71 -30.16 0.34
N GLU A 232 -2.04 -30.24 0.40
CA GLU A 232 -2.93 -29.09 0.46
C GLU A 232 -3.54 -28.95 1.85
N LEU A 233 -3.55 -27.73 2.38
CA LEU A 233 -4.26 -27.36 3.60
C LEU A 233 -5.34 -26.33 3.30
N VAL A 234 -6.42 -26.42 4.06
CA VAL A 234 -7.60 -25.56 3.92
C VAL A 234 -7.89 -24.90 5.27
N VAL A 235 -8.09 -23.59 5.27
CA VAL A 235 -8.41 -22.78 6.45
C VAL A 235 -9.73 -22.05 6.20
N GLU A 236 -10.66 -22.17 7.14
CA GLU A 236 -11.87 -21.35 7.15
C GLU A 236 -11.54 -19.92 7.59
N LEU A 237 -12.02 -18.95 6.82
CA LEU A 237 -11.84 -17.53 7.11
C LEU A 237 -13.04 -16.97 7.88
N PRO A 238 -12.81 -16.10 8.88
CA PRO A 238 -13.89 -15.41 9.56
C PRO A 238 -14.71 -14.60 8.55
N PRO A 239 -16.00 -14.36 8.82
CA PRO A 239 -16.80 -13.52 7.95
C PRO A 239 -16.15 -12.13 7.86
N PRO A 240 -16.24 -11.47 6.69
CA PRO A 240 -15.72 -10.11 6.56
C PRO A 240 -16.35 -9.23 7.64
N ALA A 241 -15.51 -8.44 8.32
CA ALA A 241 -15.99 -7.49 9.32
C ALA A 241 -17.02 -6.56 8.66
N VAL A 242 -18.23 -6.50 9.21
CA VAL A 242 -19.30 -5.64 8.71
C VAL A 242 -18.82 -4.20 8.81
N ALA A 243 -18.58 -3.55 7.67
CA ALA A 243 -18.31 -2.13 7.64
C ALA A 243 -19.51 -1.42 8.27
N HIS A 244 -19.33 -0.83 9.46
CA HIS A 244 -20.31 0.12 9.97
C HIS A 244 -20.41 1.23 8.95
N SER A 245 -21.57 1.32 8.31
CA SER A 245 -21.85 2.38 7.34
C SER A 245 -21.66 3.71 8.05
N GLU A 246 -20.63 4.45 7.65
CA GLU A 246 -20.52 5.85 7.99
C GLU A 246 -21.78 6.52 7.44
N ARG A 247 -22.71 6.82 8.35
CA ARG A 247 -23.81 7.74 8.06
C ARG A 247 -23.16 9.07 7.73
N LYS A 248 -23.08 9.38 6.43
CA LYS A 248 -22.86 10.74 5.94
C LYS A 248 -23.86 11.66 6.67
N ARG A 249 -23.34 12.61 7.43
CA ARG A 249 -24.02 13.87 7.75
C ARG A 249 -23.28 14.96 7.02
#